data_AF-A0A3D3MA13-F1
#
_entry.id   AF-A0A3D3MA13-F1
#
_cell.length_a   1.000
_cell.length_b   1.000
_cell.length_c   1.000
_cell.angle_alpha   90.00
_cell.angle_beta   90.00
_cell.angle_gamma   90.00
#
_symmetry.space_group_name_H-M   'P 1'
#
loop_
_entity.id
_entity.type
_entity.pdbx_description
1 polymer ?
#
loop_
_entity_poly.entity_id
_entity_poly.type
_entity_poly.pdbx_seq_one_letter_code
_entity_poly.pdbx_strand_id
1 'polypeptide(L)' 'MAADWCVRLHFEECTEADRAEFLRWYHADPLHGAEYARMCRVWQVSEQLPVRAPRRRHAPLLARAAALLLA' A
#
# COMPACT_ATOMS: atom_id res chain seq x y z
N MET A 1 -7.09 -10.40 -9.31
CA MET A 1 -5.70 -10.85 -9.52
C MET A 1 -5.04 -11.14 -8.17
N ALA A 2 -3.87 -11.78 -8.12
CA ALA A 2 -3.20 -12.14 -6.86
C ALA A 2 -2.94 -10.94 -5.92
N ALA A 3 -2.60 -9.78 -6.48
CA ALA A 3 -2.38 -8.54 -5.72
C ALA A 3 -3.67 -8.05 -5.03
N ASP A 4 -4.82 -8.12 -5.72
CA ASP A 4 -6.11 -7.72 -5.17
C ASP A 4 -6.50 -8.58 -3.97
N TRP A 5 -6.28 -9.89 -4.07
CA TRP A 5 -6.51 -10.82 -2.95
C TRP A 5 -5.53 -10.59 -1.80
N CYS A 6 -4.25 -10.32 -2.11
CA CYS A 6 -3.25 -9.99 -1.09
C CYS A 6 -3.69 -8.77 -0.28
N VAL A 7 -4.08 -7.68 -0.94
CA VAL A 7 -4.61 -6.50 -0.27
C VAL A 7 -5.85 -6.87 0.55
N ARG A 8 -6.89 -7.40 -0.09
CA ARG A 8 -8.18 -7.64 0.56
C ARG A 8 -8.10 -8.52 1.80
N LEU A 9 -7.26 -9.56 1.79
CA LEU A 9 -7.13 -10.49 2.92
C LEU A 9 -6.31 -9.96 4.10
N HIS A 10 -5.50 -8.91 3.91
CA HIS A 10 -4.70 -8.29 4.99
C HIS A 10 -5.44 -7.15 5.71
N PHE A 11 -6.65 -6.79 5.27
CA PHE A 11 -7.49 -5.77 5.87
C PHE A 11 -8.62 -6.39 6.71
N GLU A 12 -9.02 -5.71 7.79
CA GLU A 12 -10.02 -6.21 8.75
C GLU A 12 -11.43 -6.30 8.17
N GLU A 13 -11.70 -5.57 7.09
CA GLU A 13 -12.98 -5.55 6.39
C GLU A 13 -13.26 -6.81 5.55
N CYS A 14 -12.31 -7.76 5.50
CA CYS A 14 -12.48 -9.01 4.77
C CYS A 14 -13.61 -9.87 5.34
N THR A 15 -14.59 -10.17 4.49
CA THR A 15 -15.75 -10.99 4.88
C THR A 15 -15.53 -12.47 4.60
N GLU A 16 -16.36 -13.34 5.20
CA GLU A 16 -16.37 -14.77 4.87
C GLU A 16 -16.72 -15.05 3.39
N ALA A 17 -17.53 -14.18 2.77
CA ALA A 17 -17.83 -14.26 1.35
C ALA A 17 -16.58 -14.02 0.50
N ASP A 18 -15.76 -13.03 0.87
CA ASP A 18 -14.46 -12.77 0.22
C ASP A 18 -13.51 -13.95 0.38
N ARG A 19 -13.45 -14.57 1.57
CA ARG A 19 -12.61 -15.76 1.81
C ARG A 19 -13.04 -16.94 0.94
N ALA A 20 -14.35 -17.17 0.81
CA ALA A 20 -14.86 -18.22 -0.04
C ALA A 20 -14.56 -17.98 -1.53
N GLU A 21 -14.63 -16.72 -1.97
CA GLU A 21 -14.27 -16.34 -3.35
C GLU A 21 -12.76 -16.47 -3.60
N PHE A 22 -11.94 -16.07 -2.64
CA PHE A 22 -10.49 -16.28 -2.69
C PHE A 22 -10.16 -17.77 -2.87
N LEU A 23 -10.78 -18.67 -2.09
CA LEU A 23 -10.53 -20.11 -2.19
C LEU A 23 -10.92 -20.66 -3.56
N ARG A 24 -12.05 -20.21 -4.13
CA ARG A 24 -12.45 -20.57 -5.49
C ARG A 24 -11.41 -20.14 -6.51
N TRP A 25 -10.92 -18.89 -6.40
CA TRP A 25 -9.87 -18.40 -7.28
C TRP A 25 -8.55 -19.19 -7.08
N TYR A 26 -8.12 -19.39 -5.83
CA TYR A 26 -6.87 -20.06 -5.47
C TYR A 26 -6.80 -21.50 -6.00
N HIS A 27 -7.92 -22.24 -5.94
CA HIS A 27 -7.99 -23.62 -6.42
C HIS A 27 -8.32 -23.76 -7.91
N ALA A 28 -8.72 -22.68 -8.59
CA ALA A 28 -9.06 -22.73 -10.01
C ALA A 28 -7.85 -22.96 -10.92
N ASP A 29 -6.64 -22.56 -10.48
CA ASP A 29 -5.39 -22.75 -11.22
C ASP A 29 -4.24 -22.98 -10.23
N PRO A 30 -3.43 -24.05 -10.39
CA PRO A 30 -2.25 -24.27 -9.55
C PRO A 30 -1.23 -23.12 -9.56
N LEU A 31 -1.19 -22.29 -10.60
CA LEU A 31 -0.32 -21.11 -10.67
C LEU A 31 -0.76 -19.99 -9.71
N HIS A 32 -2.05 -19.87 -9.41
CA HIS A 32 -2.57 -18.81 -8.54
C HIS A 32 -1.96 -18.85 -7.14
N GLY A 33 -1.70 -20.04 -6.61
CA GLY A 33 -1.04 -20.19 -5.31
C GLY A 33 0.38 -19.62 -5.31
N ALA A 34 1.15 -19.84 -6.39
CA ALA A 34 2.50 -19.30 -6.53
C ALA A 34 2.51 -17.77 -6.70
N GLU A 35 1.55 -17.23 -7.47
CA GLU A 35 1.38 -15.78 -7.64
C GLU A 35 0.98 -15.09 -6.34
N TYR A 36 0.01 -15.65 -5.61
CA TYR A 36 -0.40 -15.14 -4.30
C TYR A 36 0.76 -15.13 -3.31
N ALA A 37 1.51 -16.23 -3.22
CA ALA A 37 2.68 -16.31 -2.35
C ALA A 37 3.76 -15.27 -2.70
N ARG A 38 3.91 -14.90 -3.98
CA ARG A 38 4.81 -13.81 -4.39
C ARG A 38 4.32 -12.46 -3.87
N MET A 39 3.02 -12.20 -3.93
CA MET A 39 2.44 -10.95 -3.41
C MET A 39 2.55 -10.86 -1.88
N CYS A 40 2.31 -11.95 -1.16
CA CYS A 40 2.52 -11.99 0.30
C CYS A 40 3.96 -11.63 0.70
N ARG A 41 4.97 -12.08 -0.06
CA ARG A 41 6.37 -11.69 0.19
C ARG A 41 6.60 -10.18 -0.01
N VAL A 42 5.99 -9.59 -1.04
CA VAL A 42 6.07 -8.13 -1.28
C VAL A 42 5.40 -7.38 -0.12
N TRP A 43 4.23 -7.85 0.32
CA TRP A 43 3.53 -7.27 1.46
C TRP A 43 4.38 -7.31 2.74
N GLN A 44 4.95 -8.47 3.07
CA GLN A 44 5.81 -8.64 4.24
C GLN A 44 6.99 -7.65 4.26
N VAL A 45 7.62 -7.38 3.12
CA VAL A 45 8.70 -6.38 3.02
C VAL A 45 8.13 -4.96 3.15
N SER A 46 6.94 -4.71 2.62
CA SER A 46 6.28 -3.41 2.67
C SER A 46 5.88 -3.00 4.09
N GLU A 47 5.49 -3.96 4.93
CA GLU A 47 5.16 -3.72 6.35
C GLU A 47 6.34 -3.21 7.18
N GLN A 48 7.57 -3.44 6.71
CA GLN A 48 8.79 -2.98 7.38
C GLN A 48 9.16 -1.54 6.99
N LEU A 49 8.46 -0.95 6.02
CA LEU A 49 8.75 0.41 5.61
C LEU A 49 8.44 1.37 6.76
N PRO A 50 9.37 2.31 7.06
CA PRO A 50 9.12 3.29 8.10
C PRO A 50 7.90 4.12 7.74
N VAL A 51 7.01 4.34 8.72
CA VAL A 51 5.94 5.33 8.59
C VAL A 51 6.62 6.66 8.32
N ARG A 52 6.52 7.14 7.07
CA ARG A 52 7.12 8.43 6.70
C ARG A 52 6.49 9.49 7.59
N ALA A 53 7.31 10.11 8.44
CA ALA A 53 6.95 11.36 9.09
C ALA A 53 6.42 12.32 8.01
N PRO A 54 5.37 13.11 8.31
CA PRO A 54 4.81 14.04 7.34
C PRO A 54 5.95 14.84 6.75
N ARG A 55 6.10 14.78 5.41
CA ARG A 55 7.13 15.55 4.71
C ARG A 55 6.92 16.99 5.13
N ARG A 56 7.88 17.56 5.89
CA ARG A 56 7.89 19.00 6.14
C ARG A 56 7.86 19.62 4.76
N ARG A 57 6.76 20.30 4.42
CA ARG A 57 6.71 21.14 3.23
C ARG A 57 7.88 22.09 3.40
N HIS A 58 8.91 21.96 2.57
CA HIS A 58 9.94 22.98 2.50
C HIS A 58 9.20 24.26 2.10
N ALA A 59 9.02 25.17 3.06
CA ALA A 59 8.53 26.50 2.75
C ALA A 59 9.50 27.06 1.70
N PRO A 60 9.02 27.56 0.54
CA PRO A 60 9.91 28.15 -0.43
C PRO A 60 10.66 29.29 0.28
N LEU A 61 11.99 29.24 0.25
CA LEU A 61 12.87 30.28 0.82
C LEU A 61 12.65 31.66 0.18
N LEU A 62 11.78 31.77 -0.84
CA LEU A 62 11.42 32.99 -1.54
C LEU A 62 10.39 33.87 -0.82
N ALA A 63 9.88 33.48 0.36
CA ALA A 63 9.02 34.35 1.17
C ALA A 63 9.80 35.33 2.08
N ARG A 64 11.14 35.40 1.99
CA ARG A 64 11.99 36.35 2.74
C ARG A 64 12.61 37.47 1.89
N ALA A 65 12.14 37.69 0.67
CA ALA A 65 12.59 38.80 -0.18
C ALA A 65 11.56 39.94 -0.35
N ALA A 66 10.37 39.85 0.23
CA ALA A 66 9.31 40.86 0.06
C ALA A 66 9.28 41.97 1.14
N ALA A 67 10.16 41.94 2.14
CA ALA A 67 10.10 42.88 3.28
C ALA A 67 11.06 44.09 3.18
N LEU A 68 11.74 44.32 2.06
CA LEU A 68 12.75 45.39 1.92
C LEU A 68 12.49 46.40 0.79
N LEU A 69 11.26 46.50 0.26
CA LEU A 69 10.95 47.48 -0.79
C LEU A 69 9.85 48.50 -0.45
N LEU A 70 9.51 48.69 0.83
CA LEU A 70 8.54 49.74 1.25
C LEU A 70 8.97 50.46 2.54
N ALA A 71 10.24 50.84 2.66
CA ALA A 71 10.73 51.77 3.68
C ALA A 71 11.44 52.96 3.02
#